data_AF-F1LDV3-F1
#
_entry.id   AF-F1LDV3-F1
#
_cell.length_a   1.000
_cell.length_b   1.000
_cell.length_c   1.000
_cell.angle_alpha   90.00
_cell.angle_beta   90.00
_cell.angle_gamma   90.00
#
_symmetry.space_group_name_H-M   'P 1'
#
loop_
_entity.id
_entity.type
_entity.pdbx_description
1 polymer ?
#
loop_
_entity_poly.entity_id
_entity_poly.type
_entity_poly.pdbx_seq_one_letter_code
_entity_poly.pdbx_strand_id
1 'polypeptide(L)'
;MRVTVPSCTSLSGIRVLHALYGEELYRVLGEMNSFLETHPREVIIIDFNHLYNFNTIAYKHLLKIVEVTFGLAKLCPREEVTQLTLDKMWSSGSQVVVISARERRIPSNSWIWGPSSIISPYANVNRLDRLLPFLDVTLRDHRKGP
;
A
#
# COMPACT_ATOMS: atom_id res chain seq x y z
N MET A 1 -3.57 0.55 -4.49
CA MET A 1 -3.50 -0.68 -5.30
C MET A 1 -4.61 -1.64 -4.89
N ARG A 2 -5.35 -2.17 -5.87
CA ARG A 2 -6.30 -3.27 -5.66
C ARG A 2 -5.61 -4.57 -6.09
N VAL A 3 -5.66 -5.60 -5.25
CA VAL A 3 -5.06 -6.90 -5.56
C VAL A 3 -6.04 -8.03 -5.29
N THR A 4 -5.83 -9.16 -5.96
CA THR A 4 -6.71 -10.31 -5.86
C THR A 4 -5.96 -11.64 -5.95
N VAL A 5 -6.53 -12.67 -5.32
CA VAL A 5 -6.24 -14.06 -5.69
C VAL A 5 -7.22 -14.44 -6.82
N PRO A 6 -6.74 -14.79 -8.02
CA PRO A 6 -7.61 -15.19 -9.12
C PRO A 6 -8.54 -16.34 -8.73
N SER A 7 -9.81 -16.26 -9.14
CA SER A 7 -10.78 -17.35 -8.94
C SER A 7 -10.70 -18.43 -10.02
N CYS A 8 -10.02 -18.16 -11.14
CA CYS A 8 -9.81 -19.10 -12.23
C CYS A 8 -8.51 -19.90 -12.07
N THR A 9 -8.46 -21.10 -12.65
CA THR A 9 -7.29 -21.99 -12.56
C THR A 9 -6.20 -21.67 -13.57
N SER A 10 -6.49 -20.87 -14.60
CA SER A 10 -5.53 -20.50 -15.65
C SER A 10 -4.50 -19.46 -15.20
N LEU A 11 -4.73 -18.79 -14.07
CA LEU A 11 -3.85 -17.76 -13.52
C LEU A 11 -3.46 -18.15 -12.10
N SER A 12 -2.18 -17.95 -11.78
CA SER A 12 -1.63 -18.13 -10.45
C SER A 12 -1.17 -16.80 -9.86
N GLY A 13 -0.75 -16.87 -8.60
CA GLY A 13 -0.18 -15.74 -7.87
C GLY A 13 -1.22 -14.70 -7.44
N ILE A 14 -0.76 -13.73 -6.65
CA ILE A 14 -1.55 -12.54 -6.34
C ILE A 14 -1.39 -11.58 -7.51
N ARG A 15 -2.49 -11.02 -8.00
CA ARG A 15 -2.49 -10.14 -9.18
C ARG A 15 -3.05 -8.77 -8.86
N VAL A 16 -2.56 -7.75 -9.56
CA VAL A 16 -3.20 -6.43 -9.56
C VAL A 16 -4.57 -6.55 -10.22
N LEU A 17 -5.56 -5.81 -9.72
CA LEU A 17 -6.93 -5.88 -10.22
C LEU A 17 -7.45 -4.49 -10.63
N HIS A 18 -7.92 -4.39 -11.87
CA HIS A 18 -8.72 -3.25 -12.31
C HIS A 18 -9.73 -3.72 -13.37
N ALA A 19 -10.92 -4.13 -12.92
CA ALA A 19 -11.96 -4.83 -13.70
C ALA A 19 -11.52 -6.19 -14.29
N LEU A 20 -10.29 -6.28 -14.78
CA LEU A 20 -9.60 -7.46 -15.28
C LEU A 20 -8.40 -7.80 -14.38
N TYR A 21 -7.97 -9.07 -14.44
CA TYR A 21 -6.71 -9.50 -13.83
C TYR A 21 -5.53 -8.89 -14.58
N GLY A 22 -4.69 -8.17 -13.85
CA GLY A 22 -3.46 -7.59 -14.37
C GLY A 22 -2.24 -8.45 -14.09
N GLU A 23 -1.09 -7.77 -14.04
CA GLU A 23 0.21 -8.35 -13.80
C GLU A 23 0.30 -9.03 -12.42
N GLU A 24 1.19 -10.01 -12.31
CA GLU A 24 1.50 -10.61 -11.01
C GLU A 24 2.18 -9.61 -10.09
N LEU A 25 1.71 -9.57 -8.84
CA LEU A 25 2.12 -8.57 -7.86
C LEU A 25 3.64 -8.58 -7.65
N TYR A 26 4.28 -9.75 -7.64
CA TYR A 26 5.74 -9.83 -7.44
C TYR A 26 6.52 -9.09 -8.53
N ARG A 27 6.04 -9.07 -9.77
CA ARG A 27 6.71 -8.36 -10.88
C ARG A 27 6.61 -6.86 -10.68
N VAL A 28 5.41 -6.37 -10.35
CA VAL A 28 5.17 -4.95 -10.06
C VAL A 28 6.01 -4.47 -8.88
N LEU A 29 6.07 -5.25 -7.79
CA LEU A 29 6.91 -4.92 -6.64
C LEU A 29 8.41 -5.01 -6.99
N GLY A 30 8.79 -5.94 -7.86
CA GLY A 30 10.17 -6.08 -8.35
C GLY A 30 10.64 -4.84 -9.09
N GLU A 31 9.81 -4.31 -10.00
CA GLU A 31 10.09 -3.05 -10.72
C GLU A 31 10.22 -1.87 -9.75
N MET A 32 9.35 -1.79 -8.74
CA MET A 32 9.46 -0.79 -7.68
C MET A 32 10.78 -0.92 -6.92
N ASN A 33 11.22 -2.14 -6.58
CA ASN A 33 12.50 -2.32 -5.89
C ASN A 33 13.68 -1.94 -6.80
N SER A 34 13.66 -2.31 -8.09
CA SER A 34 14.70 -1.90 -9.05
C SER A 34 14.82 -0.39 -9.19
N PHE A 35 13.69 0.33 -9.15
CA PHE A 35 13.71 1.79 -9.08
C PHE A 35 14.42 2.30 -7.81
N LEU A 36 14.09 1.73 -6.65
CA LEU A 36 14.70 2.13 -5.37
C LEU A 36 16.21 1.81 -5.28
N GLU A 37 16.69 0.76 -5.94
CA GLU A 37 18.14 0.44 -5.99
C GLU A 37 18.96 1.53 -6.70
N THR A 38 18.35 2.24 -7.66
CA THR A 38 19.02 3.30 -8.43
C THR A 38 18.72 4.71 -7.89
N HIS A 39 17.80 4.83 -6.94
CA HIS A 39 17.33 6.11 -6.38
C HIS A 39 17.27 6.04 -4.84
N PRO A 40 18.42 6.10 -4.15
CA PRO A 40 18.50 5.83 -2.70
C PRO A 40 17.75 6.84 -1.81
N ARG A 41 17.34 8.00 -2.34
CA ARG A 41 16.55 9.01 -1.61
C ARG A 41 15.06 8.97 -1.94
N GLU A 42 14.64 8.14 -2.89
CA GLU A 42 13.23 8.00 -3.21
C GLU A 42 12.53 7.08 -2.21
N VAL A 43 11.27 7.39 -1.96
CA VAL A 43 10.40 6.65 -1.05
C VAL A 43 9.13 6.27 -1.79
N ILE A 44 8.70 5.02 -1.65
CA ILE A 44 7.45 4.51 -2.22
C ILE A 44 6.43 4.27 -1.09
N ILE A 45 5.22 4.77 -1.28
CA ILE A 45 4.06 4.44 -0.44
C ILE A 45 3.16 3.47 -1.20
N ILE A 46 3.00 2.26 -0.67
CA ILE A 46 2.17 1.21 -1.25
C ILE A 46 0.91 1.05 -0.40
N ASP A 47 -0.22 1.56 -0.88
CA ASP A 47 -1.53 1.31 -0.28
C ASP A 47 -2.20 0.10 -0.94
N PHE A 48 -2.26 -1.05 -0.25
CA PHE A 48 -3.10 -2.19 -0.63
C PHE A 48 -4.56 -1.95 -0.22
N ASN A 49 -5.18 -0.98 -0.91
CA ASN A 49 -6.50 -0.44 -0.63
C ASN A 49 -7.62 -1.50 -0.59
N HIS A 50 -7.56 -2.50 -1.48
CA HIS A 50 -8.50 -3.63 -1.48
C HIS A 50 -7.82 -4.96 -1.77
N LEU A 51 -8.17 -5.98 -0.96
CA LEU A 51 -7.70 -7.36 -1.05
C LEU A 51 -8.86 -8.31 -1.40
N TYR A 52 -9.04 -8.64 -2.68
CA TYR A 52 -10.16 -9.46 -3.16
C TYR A 52 -9.84 -10.96 -3.17
N ASN A 53 -10.77 -11.78 -2.67
CA ASN A 53 -10.61 -13.24 -2.54
C ASN A 53 -9.43 -13.66 -1.64
N PHE A 54 -9.10 -12.84 -0.64
CA PHE A 54 -8.05 -13.15 0.32
C PHE A 54 -8.59 -13.99 1.47
N ASN A 55 -7.86 -15.06 1.79
CA ASN A 55 -7.93 -15.74 3.07
C ASN A 55 -6.64 -15.49 3.87
N THR A 56 -6.57 -16.03 5.10
CA THR A 56 -5.40 -15.89 5.96
C THR A 56 -4.10 -16.36 5.30
N ILE A 57 -4.14 -17.43 4.50
CA ILE A 57 -2.96 -17.98 3.82
C ILE A 57 -2.50 -17.03 2.71
N ALA A 58 -3.42 -16.55 1.89
CA ALA A 58 -3.14 -15.57 0.83
C ALA A 58 -2.59 -14.26 1.41
N TYR A 59 -3.12 -13.81 2.56
CA TYR A 59 -2.59 -12.63 3.25
C TYR A 59 -1.15 -12.86 3.73
N LYS A 60 -0.84 -14.01 4.36
CA LYS A 60 0.56 -14.35 4.71
C LYS A 60 1.46 -14.36 3.48
N HIS A 61 0.96 -14.87 2.36
CA HIS A 61 1.69 -14.90 1.11
C HIS A 61 1.97 -13.49 0.57
N LEU A 62 1.00 -12.57 0.64
CA LEU A 62 1.20 -11.15 0.32
C LEU A 62 2.34 -10.54 1.14
N LEU A 63 2.31 -10.73 2.47
CA LEU A 63 3.37 -10.22 3.34
C LEU A 63 4.74 -10.79 2.96
N LYS A 64 4.78 -12.10 2.68
CA LYS A 64 6.02 -12.75 2.28
C LYS A 64 6.56 -12.22 0.95
N ILE A 65 5.71 -11.97 -0.05
CA ILE A 65 6.13 -11.38 -1.33
C ILE A 65 6.76 -10.00 -1.08
N VAL A 66 6.11 -9.15 -0.27
CA VAL A 66 6.62 -7.81 0.07
C VAL A 66 7.98 -7.90 0.77
N GLU A 67 8.11 -8.74 1.80
CA GLU A 67 9.36 -8.92 2.56
C GLU A 67 10.50 -9.47 1.70
N VAL A 68 10.21 -10.44 0.84
CA VAL A 68 11.21 -11.01 -0.08
C VAL A 68 11.65 -10.00 -1.13
N THR A 69 10.73 -9.15 -1.61
CA THR A 69 11.03 -8.22 -2.70
C THR A 69 11.86 -7.03 -2.25
N PHE A 70 11.52 -6.42 -1.11
CA PHE A 70 12.20 -5.21 -0.62
C PHE A 70 13.26 -5.49 0.44
N GLY A 71 13.18 -6.64 1.12
CA GLY A 71 13.95 -6.90 2.33
C GLY A 71 13.43 -6.10 3.53
N LEU A 72 13.60 -6.65 4.74
CA LEU A 72 13.10 -6.01 5.97
C LEU A 72 13.71 -4.62 6.23
N ALA A 73 14.94 -4.36 5.76
CA ALA A 73 15.63 -3.09 5.98
C ALA A 73 14.98 -1.89 5.25
N LYS A 74 14.42 -2.12 4.05
CA LYS A 74 13.75 -1.05 3.28
C LYS A 74 12.32 -0.80 3.75
N LEU A 75 11.71 -1.73 4.48
CA LEU A 75 10.34 -1.59 4.96
C LEU A 75 10.30 -0.67 6.18
N CYS A 76 9.59 0.45 6.07
CA CYS A 76 9.45 1.42 7.14
C CYS A 76 8.61 0.83 8.30
N PRO A 77 9.16 0.76 9.52
CA PRO A 77 8.39 0.41 10.70
C PRO A 77 7.18 1.35 10.86
N ARG A 78 6.07 0.83 11.35
CA ARG A 78 4.87 1.61 11.66
C ARG A 78 5.15 2.51 12.86
N GLU A 79 4.97 3.81 12.66
CA GLU A 79 4.92 4.83 13.71
C GLU A 79 3.69 5.72 13.51
N GLU A 80 3.52 6.72 14.37
CA GLU A 80 2.51 7.75 14.15
C GLU A 80 2.84 8.55 12.88
N VAL A 81 1.86 8.74 12.00
CA VAL A 81 2.08 9.40 10.69
C VAL A 81 2.72 10.77 10.84
N THR A 82 2.32 11.53 11.87
CA THR A 82 2.87 12.87 12.14
C THR A 82 4.32 12.87 12.60
N GLN A 83 4.87 11.71 12.98
CA GLN A 83 6.26 11.57 13.41
C GLN A 83 7.18 11.14 12.26
N LEU A 84 6.64 10.56 11.19
CA LEU A 84 7.43 10.09 10.06
C LEU A 84 7.93 11.28 9.23
N THR A 85 9.24 11.29 8.93
CA THR A 85 9.85 12.27 8.04
C THR A 85 10.75 11.57 7.02
N LEU A 86 11.00 12.22 5.89
CA LEU A 86 11.94 11.71 4.89
C LEU A 86 13.36 11.56 5.47
N ASP A 87 13.81 12.51 6.29
CA ASP A 87 15.13 12.44 6.95
C ASP A 87 15.27 11.20 7.83
N LYS A 88 14.24 10.83 8.58
CA LYS A 88 14.22 9.60 9.38
C LYS A 88 14.36 8.38 8.48
N MET A 89 13.56 8.30 7.43
CA MET A 89 13.57 7.17 6.49
C MET A 89 14.94 7.01 5.81
N TRP A 90 15.53 8.10 5.34
CA TRP A 90 16.86 8.08 4.73
C TRP A 90 17.95 7.68 5.73
N SER A 91 17.88 8.18 6.97
CA SER A 91 18.85 7.86 8.01
C SER A 91 18.78 6.40 8.46
N SER A 92 17.60 5.77 8.41
CA SER A 92 17.40 4.35 8.73
C SER A 92 17.57 3.40 7.53
N GLY A 93 17.73 3.93 6.32
CA GLY A 93 17.75 3.15 5.08
C GLY A 93 16.39 2.59 4.66
N SER A 94 15.30 3.02 5.30
CA SER A 94 13.94 2.66 4.92
C SER A 94 13.50 3.45 3.69
N GLN A 95 12.81 2.80 2.75
CA GLN A 95 12.34 3.40 1.51
C GLN A 95 10.88 3.07 1.17
N VAL A 96 10.24 2.15 1.89
CA VAL A 96 8.90 1.65 1.54
C VAL A 96 7.96 1.73 2.73
N VAL A 97 6.88 2.50 2.60
CA VAL A 97 5.75 2.49 3.54
C VAL A 97 4.66 1.60 2.97
N VAL A 98 4.28 0.54 3.69
CA VAL A 98 3.22 -0.38 3.25
C VAL A 98 1.99 -0.20 4.11
N ILE A 99 0.88 0.14 3.47
CA ILE A 99 -0.43 0.34 4.08
C ILE A 99 -1.35 -0.78 3.62
N SER A 100 -2.04 -1.44 4.55
CA SER A 100 -2.99 -2.51 4.23
C SER A 100 -4.03 -2.67 5.32
N ALA A 101 -5.22 -3.14 4.93
CA ALA A 101 -6.18 -3.68 5.89
C ALA A 101 -5.55 -4.85 6.66
N ARG A 102 -5.74 -4.87 7.98
CA ARG A 102 -5.21 -5.93 8.84
C ARG A 102 -6.08 -7.19 8.77
N GLU A 103 -5.45 -8.34 8.56
CA GLU A 103 -6.06 -9.65 8.85
C GLU A 103 -5.95 -9.95 10.35
N ARG A 104 -7.10 -9.98 11.04
CA ARG A 104 -7.18 -10.08 12.51
C ARG A 104 -6.55 -11.34 13.08
N ARG A 105 -6.54 -12.44 12.32
CA ARG A 105 -5.96 -13.73 12.75
C ARG A 105 -4.43 -13.78 12.65
N ILE A 106 -3.80 -12.76 12.09
CA ILE A 106 -2.35 -12.69 11.95
C ILE A 106 -1.80 -11.66 12.95
N PRO A 107 -0.74 -11.99 13.71
CA PRO A 107 -0.04 -11.03 14.55
C PRO A 107 0.38 -9.79 13.75
N SER A 108 0.42 -8.64 14.40
CA SER A 108 0.82 -7.41 13.70
C SER A 108 2.29 -7.51 13.30
N ASN A 109 2.58 -7.44 12.00
CA ASN A 109 3.93 -7.11 11.54
C ASN A 109 4.24 -5.66 11.93
N SER A 110 5.49 -5.39 12.29
CA SER A 110 5.94 -4.07 12.75
C SER A 110 5.92 -3.03 11.64
N TRP A 111 5.99 -3.44 10.37
CA TRP A 111 6.13 -2.56 9.20
C TRP A 111 4.83 -2.35 8.41
N ILE A 112 3.71 -2.96 8.83
CA ILE A 112 2.41 -2.76 8.17
C ILE A 112 1.66 -1.61 8.86
N TRP A 113 1.45 -0.55 8.10
CA TRP A 113 0.69 0.62 8.49
C TRP A 113 -0.80 0.35 8.33
N GLY A 114 -1.60 0.94 9.23
CA GLY A 114 -3.05 0.75 9.22
C GLY A 114 -3.73 1.54 8.09
N PRO A 115 -4.95 1.17 7.67
CA PRO A 115 -5.68 1.90 6.62
C PRO A 115 -5.94 3.37 6.95
N SER A 116 -5.94 3.74 8.23
CA SER A 116 -6.09 5.13 8.68
C SER A 116 -4.83 5.97 8.45
N SER A 117 -3.71 5.38 8.06
CA SER A 117 -2.45 6.09 7.81
C SER A 117 -2.45 6.89 6.50
N ILE A 118 -3.42 6.65 5.62
CA ILE A 118 -3.63 7.43 4.40
C ILE A 118 -5.12 7.59 4.13
N ILE A 119 -5.52 8.72 3.57
CA ILE A 119 -6.87 8.93 3.06
C ILE A 119 -6.92 8.72 1.55
N SER A 120 -7.94 8.01 1.09
CA SER A 120 -8.19 7.79 -0.35
C SER A 120 -9.62 8.20 -0.71
N PRO A 121 -9.92 9.52 -0.71
CA PRO A 121 -11.28 9.99 -0.97
C PRO A 121 -11.68 9.80 -2.43
N TYR A 122 -12.91 9.34 -2.67
CA TYR A 122 -13.45 9.13 -4.01
C TYR A 122 -14.80 9.83 -4.17
N ALA A 123 -14.79 10.95 -4.90
CA ALA A 123 -15.97 11.80 -5.07
C ALA A 123 -17.08 11.13 -5.91
N ASN A 124 -16.73 10.11 -6.71
CA ASN A 124 -17.62 9.44 -7.65
C ASN A 124 -18.39 10.39 -8.59
N VAL A 125 -17.72 11.45 -9.05
CA VAL A 125 -18.26 12.44 -9.99
C VAL A 125 -17.22 12.73 -11.07
N ASN A 126 -17.69 13.04 -12.28
CA ASN A 126 -16.88 13.47 -13.42
C ASN A 126 -17.00 14.98 -13.70
N ARG A 127 -17.55 15.74 -12.75
CA ARG A 127 -17.85 17.17 -12.86
C ARG A 127 -16.96 17.98 -11.92
N LEU A 128 -16.24 18.96 -12.48
CA LEU A 128 -15.27 19.76 -11.72
C LEU A 128 -15.93 20.58 -10.60
N ASP A 129 -17.11 21.14 -10.87
CA ASP A 129 -17.89 21.93 -9.91
C ASP A 129 -18.40 21.13 -8.71
N ARG A 130 -18.35 19.79 -8.79
CA ARG A 130 -18.64 18.88 -7.67
C ARG A 130 -17.37 18.28 -7.07
N LEU A 131 -16.37 17.99 -7.89
CA LEU A 131 -15.11 17.39 -7.47
C LEU A 131 -14.32 18.33 -6.55
N LEU A 132 -14.16 19.61 -6.93
CA LEU A 132 -13.36 20.55 -6.15
C LEU A 132 -13.95 20.80 -4.75
N PRO A 133 -15.26 21.12 -4.58
CA PRO A 133 -15.82 21.30 -3.24
C PRO A 133 -15.71 20.04 -2.37
N PHE A 134 -15.92 18.84 -2.95
CA PHE A 134 -15.76 17.59 -2.23
C PHE A 134 -14.33 17.41 -1.70
N LEU A 135 -13.33 17.65 -2.54
CA LEU A 135 -11.92 17.57 -2.15
C LEU A 135 -11.57 18.61 -1.08
N ASP A 136 -12.01 19.86 -1.25
CA ASP A 136 -11.75 20.94 -0.30
C ASP A 136 -12.30 20.62 1.10
N VAL A 137 -13.54 20.12 1.17
CA VAL A 137 -14.17 19.72 2.44
C VAL A 137 -13.41 18.54 3.04
N THR A 138 -13.16 17.50 2.25
CA THR A 138 -12.52 16.26 2.73
C THR A 138 -11.10 16.51 3.26
N LEU A 139 -10.31 17.31 2.53
CA LEU A 139 -8.94 17.65 2.94
C LEU A 139 -8.94 18.58 4.16
N ARG A 140 -9.87 19.54 4.24
CA ARG A 140 -9.99 20.45 5.38
C ARG A 140 -10.34 19.69 6.66
N ASP A 141 -11.32 18.79 6.60
CA ASP A 141 -11.78 18.07 7.78
C ASP A 141 -10.75 17.03 8.21
N HIS A 142 -10.02 16.40 7.28
CA HIS A 142 -8.91 15.52 7.63
C HIS A 142 -7.78 16.25 8.37
N ARG A 143 -7.44 17.48 7.96
CA ARG A 143 -6.39 18.29 8.62
C ARG A 143 -6.71 18.68 10.06
N LYS A 144 -7.99 18.68 10.45
CA LYS A 144 -8.39 19.03 11.82
C LYS A 144 -8.09 17.93 12.83
N GLY A 145 -7.73 16.72 12.37
CA GLY A 145 -7.55 15.56 13.23
C GLY A 145 -8.88 15.02 13.78
N PRO A 146 -8.87 13.85 14.45
CA PRO A 146 -9.98 13.39 15.26
C PRO A 146 -10.21 14.28 16.49
#